data_AF-A0A6P4E508-F1
#
_entry.id   AF-A0A6P4E508-F1
#
_cell.length_a   1.000
_cell.length_b   1.000
_cell.length_c   1.000
_cell.angle_alpha   90.00
_cell.angle_beta   90.00
_cell.angle_gamma   90.00
#
_symmetry.space_group_name_H-M   'P 1'
#
loop_
_entity.id
_entity.type
_entity.pdbx_description
1 polymer ?
#
loop_
_entity_poly.entity_id
_entity_poly.type
_entity_poly.pdbx_seq_one_letter_code
_entity_poly.pdbx_strand_id
1 'polypeptide(L)' 'MTYAQYSHFKIHSEADYYKLEIDGYEGNAGDSLNDPWYGSNNSPFSTYNKDNDRSSLNCASMLK' A
#
# COMPACT_ATOMS: atom_id res chain seq x y z
N MET A 1 -23.28 -2.60 -5.42
CA MET A 1 -22.27 -1.84 -4.65
C MET A 1 -21.06 -2.75 -4.50
N THR A 2 -19.87 -2.25 -4.79
CA THR A 2 -18.62 -3.01 -4.62
C THR A 2 -17.93 -2.58 -3.33
N TYR A 3 -17.27 -3.51 -2.64
CA TYR A 3 -16.49 -3.22 -1.43
C TYR A 3 -15.24 -4.10 -1.34
N ALA A 4 -14.26 -3.60 -0.60
CA ALA A 4 -13.07 -4.31 -0.15
C ALA A 4 -12.88 -3.97 1.33
N GLN A 5 -12.87 -4.99 2.18
CA GLN A 5 -12.66 -4.88 3.61
C GLN A 5 -11.46 -5.74 3.98
N TYR A 6 -10.61 -5.26 4.88
CA TYR A 6 -9.49 -6.02 5.42
C TYR A 6 -9.69 -6.09 6.93
N SER A 7 -9.81 -7.31 7.45
CA SER A 7 -10.00 -7.53 8.89
C SER A 7 -8.75 -7.20 9.72
N HIS A 8 -7.57 -7.29 9.09
CA HIS A 8 -6.33 -6.79 9.64
C HIS A 8 -5.87 -5.57 8.83
N PHE A 9 -5.70 -4.45 9.51
CA PHE A 9 -5.14 -3.22 8.94
C PHE A 9 -4.21 -2.58 9.95
N LYS A 10 -2.95 -2.41 9.57
CA LYS A 10 -1.93 -1.79 10.41
C LYS A 10 -1.05 -0.86 9.60
N ILE A 11 -0.81 0.31 10.17
CA ILE A 11 0.23 1.23 9.74
C ILE A 11 1.34 1.18 10.78
N HIS A 12 2.56 0.92 10.33
CA HIS A 12 3.73 0.87 11.21
C HIS A 12 4.22 2.27 11.59
N SER A 13 5.25 2.33 12.42
CA SER A 13 5.80 3.59 12.91
C SER A 13 6.50 4.39 11.81
N GLU A 14 6.84 5.65 12.09
CA GLU A 14 7.68 6.43 11.19
C GLU A 14 9.06 5.79 10.94
N ALA A 15 9.62 5.09 11.94
CA ALA A 15 10.89 4.36 11.79
C ALA A 15 10.79 3.23 10.75
N ASP A 16 9.58 2.72 10.52
CA ASP A 16 9.25 1.74 9.49
C ASP A 16 8.61 2.38 8.25
N TYR A 17 8.79 3.69 8.08
CA TYR A 17 8.26 4.46 6.96
C TYR A 17 6.74 4.33 6.77
N TYR A 18 5.99 4.20 7.87
CA TYR A 18 4.53 4.01 7.85
C TYR A 18 4.08 2.86 6.95
N LYS A 19 4.87 1.77 6.89
CA LYS A 19 4.54 0.56 6.13
C LYS A 19 3.10 0.10 6.35
N LEU A 20 2.43 -0.26 5.27
CA LEU A 20 1.09 -0.86 5.29
C LEU A 20 1.21 -2.37 5.49
N GLU A 21 0.46 -2.93 6.42
CA GLU A 21 0.27 -4.36 6.59
C GLU A 21 -1.24 -4.66 6.66
N ILE A 22 -1.70 -5.54 5.77
CA ILE A 22 -3.10 -5.91 5.64
C ILE A 22 -3.26 -7.41 5.44
N ASP A 23 -4.38 -7.94 5.93
CA ASP A 23 -4.78 -9.34 5.74
C ASP A 23 -6.30 -9.50 5.93
N GLY A 24 -6.80 -10.69 5.58
CA GLY A 24 -8.20 -11.09 5.72
C GLY A 24 -9.12 -10.23 4.88
N TYR A 25 -8.83 -10.17 3.58
CA TYR A 25 -9.65 -9.52 2.57
C TYR A 25 -11.04 -10.19 2.49
N GLU A 26 -12.09 -9.37 2.50
CA GLU A 26 -13.46 -9.72 2.19
C GLU A 26 -14.07 -8.67 1.26
N GLY A 27 -14.75 -9.11 0.20
CA GLY A 27 -15.49 -8.22 -0.67
C GLY A 27 -15.50 -8.62 -2.14
N ASN A 28 -16.18 -7.81 -2.94
CA ASN A 28 -16.41 -8.03 -4.36
C ASN A 28 -15.78 -6.95 -5.26
N ALA A 29 -14.96 -6.04 -4.71
CA ALA A 29 -14.22 -5.04 -5.48
C ALA A 29 -12.90 -5.59 -6.08
N GLY A 30 -12.40 -6.71 -5.57
CA GLY A 30 -11.09 -7.27 -5.90
C GLY A 30 -10.03 -6.89 -4.86
N ASP A 31 -9.05 -7.79 -4.65
CA ASP A 31 -7.96 -7.60 -3.68
C ASP A 31 -6.74 -6.94 -4.34
N SER A 32 -6.88 -5.67 -4.72
CA SER A 32 -5.80 -4.93 -5.39
C SER A 32 -4.62 -4.60 -4.47
N LEU A 33 -4.83 -4.54 -3.14
CA LEU A 33 -3.76 -4.18 -2.22
C LEU A 33 -2.82 -5.35 -1.91
N ASN A 34 -3.26 -6.60 -2.07
CA ASN A 34 -2.40 -7.80 -1.99
C ASN A 34 -1.83 -8.27 -3.34
N ASP A 35 -1.97 -7.50 -4.42
CA ASP A 35 -1.37 -7.91 -5.70
C ASP A 35 0.16 -8.11 -5.58
N PRO A 36 0.73 -9.23 -6.07
CA PRO A 36 2.16 -9.52 -5.90
C PRO A 36 3.10 -8.51 -6.54
N TRP A 37 2.65 -7.81 -7.58
CA TRP A 37 3.48 -6.94 -8.41
C TRP A 37 3.26 -5.47 -8.09
N TYR A 38 2.00 -5.07 -7.92
CA TYR A 38 1.57 -3.68 -7.77
C TYR A 38 0.86 -3.39 -6.44
N GLY A 39 0.68 -4.42 -5.60
CA GLY A 39 0.03 -4.30 -4.31
C GLY A 39 0.85 -3.50 -3.30
N SER A 40 0.13 -2.80 -2.44
CA SER A 40 0.71 -1.99 -1.37
C SER A 40 0.91 -2.78 -0.07
N ASN A 41 0.49 -4.04 0.01
CA ASN A 41 0.74 -4.83 1.22
C ASN A 41 2.24 -5.00 1.45
N ASN A 42 2.66 -4.76 2.69
CA ASN A 42 4.04 -4.70 3.15
C ASN A 42 4.92 -3.62 2.46
N SER A 43 4.31 -2.65 1.78
CA SER A 43 5.03 -1.53 1.17
C SER A 43 5.08 -0.32 2.11
N PRO A 44 6.24 0.36 2.22
CA PRO A 44 6.36 1.63 2.94
C PRO A 44 5.59 2.76 2.24
N PHE A 45 5.29 3.82 2.99
CA PHE A 45 4.66 5.01 2.45
C PHE A 45 5.68 5.90 1.72
N SER A 46 5.30 6.44 0.57
CA SER A 46 6.14 7.33 -0.24
C SER A 46 5.46 8.67 -0.49
N THR A 47 6.26 9.73 -0.53
CA THR A 47 5.83 11.08 -0.92
C THR A 47 6.74 11.63 -2.01
N TYR A 48 6.31 12.69 -2.71
CA TYR A 48 7.10 13.32 -3.77
C TYR A 48 8.51 13.75 -3.32
N ASN A 49 8.73 13.98 -2.02
CA ASN A 49 10.01 14.37 -1.43
C ASN A 49 10.66 13.28 -0.56
N LYS A 50 10.04 12.12 -0.41
CA LYS A 50 10.58 10.97 0.34
C LYS A 50 10.14 9.68 -0.35
N ASP A 51 10.98 9.23 -1.27
CA ASP A 51 10.74 8.03 -2.07
C ASP A 51 11.18 6.77 -1.30
N ASN A 52 10.21 5.92 -0.97
CA ASN A 52 10.43 4.61 -0.37
C ASN A 52 9.79 3.50 -1.22
N ASP A 53 9.36 3.78 -2.45
CA ASP A 53 8.62 2.79 -3.24
C ASP A 53 9.55 1.77 -3.93
N ARG A 54 8.97 0.77 -4.61
CA ARG A 54 9.72 -0.33 -5.24
C ARG A 54 10.22 0.01 -6.65
N SER A 55 9.86 1.19 -7.17
CA SER A 55 10.18 1.61 -8.53
C SER A 55 11.58 2.23 -8.59
N SER A 56 12.18 2.23 -9.77
CA SER A 56 13.39 3.02 -10.04
C SER A 56 13.09 4.50 -10.27
N LEU A 57 11.82 4.85 -10.36
CA LEU A 57 11.29 6.21 -10.48
C LEU A 57 10.49 6.53 -9.22
N ASN A 58 10.45 7.80 -8.81
CA ASN A 58 9.59 8.23 -7.71
C ASN A 58 8.12 8.28 -8.16
N CYS A 59 7.36 7.23 -7.90
CA CYS A 59 5.94 7.15 -8.29
C CYS A 59 5.14 8.28 -7.67
N ALA A 60 5.42 8.61 -6.41
CA ALA A 60 4.73 9.67 -5.67
C ALA A 60 5.02 11.09 -6.22
N SER A 61 6.11 11.26 -7.00
CA SER A 61 6.40 12.50 -7.71
C SER A 61 5.82 12.53 -9.13
N MET A 62 5.63 11.38 -9.77
CA MET A 62 5.07 11.29 -11.12
C MET A 62 3.55 11.50 -11.15
N LEU A 63 2.87 11.18 -10.06
CA LEU A 63 1.42 11.26 -9.91
C LEU A 63 0.95 12.52 -9.14
N LYS A 64 1.77 13.58 -9.14
CA LYS A 64 1.46 14.84 -8.46
C LYS A 64 0.40 15.66 -9.18
#